data_AF-A0A7S0RA65-F1
#
_entry.id   AF-A0A7S0RA65-F1
#
_cell.length_a   1.000
_cell.length_b   1.000
_cell.length_c   1.000
_cell.angle_alpha   90.00
_cell.angle_beta   90.00
_cell.angle_gamma   90.00
#
_symmetry.space_group_name_H-M   'P 1'
#
loop_
_entity.id
_entity.type
_entity.pdbx_description
1 polymer ?
#
loop_
_entity_poly.entity_id
_entity_poly.type
_entity_poly.pdbx_seq_one_letter_code
_entity_poly.pdbx_strand_id
1 'polypeptide(L)'
;ADGARDLQVDIGGLMGEMIDRTDLAYAKARLLGALAATVVVIFSLVAFRSAYLALVTVITIAITVASIYGLATGVYTDGVMDWAGLDSMRSIGGLFWAVPLLSFSLILGLGVDYNIFLIMRVIEFRKTPGITDTEAVALGLSKTGPIITAAGCIMVVAFGSLLLSSLTILNQFGLLLFLAVLVDTFAVRTV
;
A
#
# COMPACT_ATOMS: atom_id res chain seq x y z
N ALA A 1 20.10 55.54 -12.49
CA ALA A 1 20.05 54.16 -13.00
C ALA A 1 20.02 53.27 -11.77
N ASP A 2 18.87 52.66 -11.46
CA ASP A 2 18.68 51.52 -10.53
C ASP A 2 17.20 51.42 -10.13
N GLY A 3 16.39 50.87 -11.01
CA GLY A 3 14.95 50.73 -10.76
C GLY A 3 14.31 49.60 -11.56
N ALA A 4 15.11 48.59 -11.94
CA ALA A 4 14.55 47.34 -12.41
C ALA A 4 13.88 46.67 -11.21
N ARG A 5 12.57 46.87 -11.09
CA ARG A 5 11.72 46.14 -10.15
C ARG A 5 11.98 44.65 -10.38
N ASP A 6 12.26 43.91 -9.31
CA ASP A 6 12.24 42.44 -9.31
C ASP A 6 10.87 41.99 -9.84
N LEU A 7 10.83 41.69 -11.15
CA LEU A 7 9.66 41.10 -11.77
C LEU A 7 9.74 39.61 -11.48
N GLN A 8 8.92 39.17 -10.54
CA GLN A 8 8.73 37.76 -10.26
C GLN A 8 7.93 37.14 -11.41
N VAL A 9 8.60 36.29 -12.20
CA VAL A 9 8.01 35.58 -13.33
C VAL A 9 7.75 34.15 -12.90
N ASP A 10 6.49 33.83 -12.63
CA ASP A 10 6.06 32.46 -12.33
C ASP A 10 5.64 31.74 -13.61
N ILE A 11 6.09 30.49 -13.75
CA ILE A 11 5.74 29.64 -14.90
C ILE A 11 4.44 28.91 -14.56
N GLY A 12 3.31 29.40 -15.09
CA GLY A 12 2.00 28.80 -14.89
C GLY A 12 1.56 27.84 -16.01
N GLY A 13 0.29 27.44 -15.95
CA GLY A 13 -0.34 26.55 -16.94
C GLY A 13 -0.44 25.11 -16.46
N LEU A 14 -1.21 24.30 -17.20
CA LEU A 14 -1.61 22.95 -16.79
C LEU A 14 -0.40 22.01 -16.60
N MET A 15 0.65 22.16 -17.41
CA MET A 15 1.91 21.41 -17.22
C MET A 15 2.79 21.94 -16.09
N GLY A 16 2.86 23.26 -15.90
CA GLY A 16 3.56 23.85 -14.76
C GLY A 16 2.98 23.36 -13.43
N GLU A 17 1.64 23.37 -13.32
CA GLU A 17 0.94 22.88 -12.14
C GLU A 17 1.15 21.37 -11.90
N MET A 18 1.22 20.55 -12.95
CA MET A 18 1.50 19.11 -12.80
C MET A 18 2.93 18.84 -12.32
N ILE A 19 3.92 19.60 -12.80
CA ILE A 19 5.31 19.51 -12.34
C ILE A 19 5.38 19.94 -10.87
N ASP A 20 4.80 21.10 -10.52
CA ASP A 20 4.80 21.61 -9.15
C ASP A 20 4.15 20.61 -8.17
N ARG A 21 3.05 19.97 -8.56
CA ARG A 21 2.39 18.95 -7.73
C ARG A 21 3.23 17.69 -7.58
N THR A 22 3.93 17.30 -8.64
CA THR A 22 4.82 16.14 -8.64
C THR A 22 6.03 16.41 -7.73
N ASP A 23 6.66 17.57 -7.87
CA ASP A 23 7.79 17.99 -7.03
C ASP A 23 7.39 18.11 -5.56
N LEU A 24 6.22 18.71 -5.28
CA LEU A 24 5.68 18.78 -3.92
C LEU A 24 5.42 17.39 -3.34
N ALA A 25 4.88 16.46 -4.14
CA ALA A 25 4.63 15.10 -3.72
C ALA A 25 5.94 14.38 -3.35
N TYR A 26 6.97 14.48 -4.19
CA TYR A 26 8.27 13.87 -3.91
C TYR A 26 8.98 14.51 -2.71
N ALA A 27 8.93 15.83 -2.58
CA ALA A 27 9.50 16.54 -1.44
C ALA A 27 8.87 16.09 -0.11
N LYS A 28 7.56 15.83 -0.10
CA LYS A 28 6.83 15.38 1.10
C LYS A 28 6.78 13.87 1.26
N ALA A 29 7.13 13.07 0.26
CA ALA A 29 7.05 11.62 0.30
C ALA A 29 7.79 11.00 1.49
N ARG A 30 9.00 11.50 1.79
CA ARG A 30 9.79 11.04 2.95
C ARG A 30 9.09 11.32 4.28
N LEU A 31 8.47 12.50 4.41
CA LEU A 31 7.76 12.90 5.62
C LEU A 31 6.45 12.11 5.78
N LEU A 32 5.71 11.91 4.70
CA LEU A 32 4.50 11.07 4.68
C LEU A 32 4.82 9.61 5.04
N GLY A 33 5.88 9.05 4.45
CA GLY A 33 6.33 7.70 4.77
C GLY A 33 6.76 7.55 6.23
N ALA A 34 7.52 8.51 6.75
CA ALA A 34 7.94 8.51 8.16
C ALA A 34 6.75 8.67 9.12
N LEU A 35 5.81 9.56 8.81
CA LEU A 35 4.59 9.74 9.60
C LEU A 35 3.76 8.46 9.61
N ALA A 36 3.54 7.87 8.44
CA ALA A 36 2.74 6.66 8.32
C ALA A 36 3.40 5.48 9.06
N ALA A 37 4.72 5.27 8.90
CA ALA A 37 5.45 4.27 9.66
C ALA A 37 5.35 4.50 11.17
N THR A 38 5.44 5.76 11.62
CA THR A 38 5.29 6.12 13.04
C THR A 38 3.90 5.78 13.56
N VAL A 39 2.86 6.11 12.78
CA VAL A 39 1.46 5.76 13.12
C VAL A 39 1.29 4.25 13.22
N VAL A 40 1.81 3.48 12.25
CA VAL A 40 1.78 2.02 12.28
C VAL A 40 2.48 1.48 13.53
N VAL A 41 3.70 1.93 13.82
CA VAL A 41 4.46 1.51 15.01
C VAL A 41 3.67 1.80 16.29
N ILE A 42 3.17 3.02 16.46
CA ILE A 42 2.42 3.42 17.66
C ILE A 42 1.16 2.56 17.80
N PHE A 43 0.41 2.41 16.72
CA PHE A 43 -0.83 1.65 16.74
C PHE A 43 -0.58 0.17 17.04
N SER A 44 0.43 -0.45 16.41
CA SER A 44 0.84 -1.84 16.69
C SER A 44 1.37 -2.01 18.11
N LEU A 45 2.13 -1.05 18.65
CA LEU A 45 2.59 -1.09 20.04
C LEU A 45 1.41 -1.03 21.02
N VAL A 46 0.41 -0.18 20.76
CA VAL A 46 -0.80 -0.08 21.58
C VAL A 46 -1.65 -1.35 21.48
N ALA A 47 -1.84 -1.89 20.28
CA ALA A 47 -2.65 -3.07 20.04
C ALA A 47 -2.02 -4.34 20.63
N PHE A 48 -0.72 -4.55 20.41
CA PHE A 48 -0.05 -5.81 20.75
C PHE A 48 0.70 -5.77 22.08
N ARG A 49 0.98 -4.58 22.61
CA ARG A 49 1.85 -4.37 23.79
C ARG A 49 3.20 -5.08 23.69
N SER A 50 3.70 -5.27 22.46
CA SER A 50 4.94 -5.98 22.16
C SER A 50 5.71 -5.26 21.05
N ALA A 51 6.93 -4.82 21.37
CA ALA A 51 7.80 -4.14 20.41
C ALA A 51 8.25 -5.07 19.28
N TYR A 52 8.44 -6.36 19.57
CA TYR A 52 8.83 -7.34 18.56
C TYR A 52 7.74 -7.52 17.50
N LEU A 53 6.48 -7.70 17.92
CA LEU A 53 5.35 -7.85 16.99
C LEU A 53 5.14 -6.59 16.14
N ALA A 54 5.24 -5.41 16.77
CA ALA A 54 5.15 -4.14 16.05
C ALA A 54 6.24 -3.99 14.98
N LEU A 55 7.49 -4.36 15.30
CA LEU A 55 8.59 -4.31 14.35
C LEU A 55 8.37 -5.26 13.17
N VAL A 56 7.96 -6.51 13.43
CA VAL A 56 7.65 -7.48 12.39
C VAL A 56 6.55 -6.96 11.47
N THR A 57 5.46 -6.42 12.02
CA THR A 57 4.37 -5.83 11.23
C THR A 57 4.87 -4.72 10.30
N VAL A 58 5.69 -3.80 10.81
CA VAL A 58 6.22 -2.69 10.00
C VAL A 58 7.14 -3.19 8.89
N ILE A 59 8.01 -4.15 9.17
CA ILE A 59 8.91 -4.73 8.18
C ILE A 59 8.12 -5.44 7.08
N THR A 60 7.15 -6.27 7.45
CA THR A 60 6.32 -7.00 6.49
C THR A 60 5.54 -6.03 5.59
N ILE A 61 4.95 -4.98 6.17
CA ILE A 61 4.25 -3.95 5.40
C ILE A 61 5.23 -3.21 4.47
N ALA A 62 6.43 -2.85 4.94
CA ALA A 62 7.42 -2.16 4.13
C ALA A 62 7.87 -3.00 2.93
N ILE A 63 8.12 -4.31 3.13
CA ILE A 63 8.47 -5.25 2.06
C ILE A 63 7.31 -5.37 1.06
N THR A 64 6.08 -5.49 1.53
CA THR A 64 4.88 -5.57 0.69
C THR A 64 4.75 -4.31 -0.16
N VAL A 65 4.83 -3.12 0.45
CA VAL A 65 4.77 -1.83 -0.24
C VAL A 65 5.88 -1.72 -1.29
N ALA A 66 7.13 -2.03 -0.93
CA ALA A 66 8.26 -1.98 -1.85
C ALA A 66 8.07 -2.93 -3.05
N SER A 67 7.55 -4.14 -2.80
CA SER A 67 7.29 -5.13 -3.84
C SER A 67 6.20 -4.66 -4.80
N ILE A 68 5.09 -4.13 -4.28
CA ILE A 68 3.96 -3.65 -5.09
C ILE A 68 4.38 -2.46 -5.96
N TYR A 69 5.08 -1.47 -5.37
CA TYR A 69 5.55 -0.32 -6.14
C TYR A 69 6.62 -0.71 -7.16
N GLY A 70 7.53 -1.63 -6.83
CA GLY A 70 8.52 -2.15 -7.78
C GLY A 70 7.87 -2.85 -8.98
N LEU A 71 6.81 -3.65 -8.74
CA LEU A 71 6.03 -4.26 -9.82
C LEU A 71 5.28 -3.19 -10.64
N ALA A 72 4.66 -2.21 -9.98
CA ALA A 72 3.92 -1.16 -10.67
C ALA A 72 4.83 -0.27 -11.53
N THR A 73 6.03 0.07 -11.06
CA THR A 73 7.02 0.79 -11.88
C THR A 73 7.49 -0.06 -13.06
N GLY A 74 7.69 -1.37 -12.87
CA GLY A 74 8.02 -2.28 -13.96
C GLY A 74 6.94 -2.32 -15.05
N VAL A 75 5.65 -2.26 -14.66
CA VAL A 75 4.53 -2.23 -15.62
C VAL A 75 4.42 -0.87 -16.33
N TYR A 76 4.29 0.23 -15.58
CA TYR A 76 3.93 1.54 -16.16
C TYR A 76 5.11 2.43 -16.57
N THR A 77 6.33 2.11 -16.11
CA THR A 77 7.55 2.85 -16.46
C THR A 77 8.39 2.03 -17.44
N ASP A 78 8.75 0.80 -17.06
CA ASP A 78 9.66 -0.03 -17.85
C ASP A 78 8.95 -0.79 -18.99
N GLY A 79 7.62 -0.83 -19.01
CA GLY A 79 6.84 -1.45 -20.07
C GLY A 79 6.95 -2.98 -20.10
N VAL A 80 7.21 -3.63 -18.95
CA VAL A 80 7.35 -5.10 -18.86
C VAL A 80 6.10 -5.82 -19.37
N MET A 81 4.93 -5.17 -19.34
CA MET A 81 3.66 -5.74 -19.81
C MET A 81 3.24 -5.25 -21.21
N ASP A 82 4.06 -4.46 -21.91
CA ASP A 82 3.68 -3.88 -23.21
C ASP A 82 3.45 -4.96 -24.29
N TRP A 83 4.10 -6.12 -24.15
CA TRP A 83 3.89 -7.29 -25.02
C TRP A 83 2.49 -7.89 -24.91
N ALA A 84 1.77 -7.64 -23.81
CA ALA A 84 0.43 -8.19 -23.59
C ALA A 84 -0.65 -7.51 -24.45
N GLY A 85 -0.33 -6.39 -25.11
CA GLY A 85 -1.26 -5.69 -26.01
C GLY A 85 -2.48 -5.08 -25.29
N LEU A 86 -2.43 -4.93 -23.97
CA LEU A 86 -3.48 -4.31 -23.18
C LEU A 86 -3.25 -2.80 -23.13
N ASP A 87 -4.08 -2.03 -23.84
CA ASP A 87 -4.00 -0.56 -23.89
C ASP A 87 -4.03 0.08 -22.49
N SER A 88 -4.72 -0.55 -21.54
CA SER A 88 -4.85 -0.06 -20.17
C SER A 88 -3.58 -0.24 -19.33
N MET A 89 -2.70 -1.18 -19.68
CA MET A 89 -1.44 -1.47 -18.97
C MET A 89 -0.19 -1.04 -19.74
N ARG A 90 -0.35 -0.21 -20.77
CA ARG A 90 0.78 0.29 -21.56
C ARG A 90 1.67 1.21 -20.73
N SER A 91 2.97 1.15 -20.97
CA SER A 91 3.89 2.14 -20.42
C SER A 91 3.51 3.55 -20.87
N ILE A 92 3.36 4.43 -19.89
CA ILE A 92 3.11 5.86 -20.08
C ILE A 92 4.24 6.72 -19.50
N GLY A 93 5.38 6.09 -19.18
CA GLY A 93 6.54 6.78 -18.62
C GLY A 93 6.44 7.09 -17.12
N GLY A 94 5.50 6.46 -16.40
CA GLY A 94 5.42 6.59 -14.95
C GLY A 94 4.02 6.48 -14.34
N LEU A 95 3.95 6.68 -13.03
CA LEU A 95 2.71 6.75 -12.26
C LEU A 95 2.22 8.20 -12.19
N PHE A 96 0.91 8.40 -12.27
CA PHE A 96 0.32 9.72 -12.06
C PHE A 96 0.60 10.20 -10.62
N TRP A 97 0.96 11.47 -10.42
CA TRP A 97 1.44 12.00 -9.12
C TRP A 97 0.53 11.68 -7.92
N ALA A 98 -0.79 11.64 -8.12
CA ALA A 98 -1.75 11.37 -7.05
C ALA A 98 -1.84 9.87 -6.70
N VAL A 99 -1.53 8.99 -7.65
CA VAL A 99 -1.70 7.55 -7.50
C VAL A 99 -0.82 7.04 -6.35
N PRO A 100 0.51 7.21 -6.34
CA PRO A 100 1.36 6.73 -5.25
C PRO A 100 0.95 7.27 -3.88
N LEU A 101 0.54 8.54 -3.78
CA LEU A 101 0.15 9.15 -2.51
C LEU A 101 -1.10 8.49 -1.93
N LEU A 102 -2.13 8.33 -2.76
CA LEU A 102 -3.43 7.79 -2.34
C LEU A 102 -3.35 6.27 -2.14
N SER A 103 -2.70 5.53 -3.05
CA SER A 103 -2.56 4.08 -2.92
C SER A 103 -1.66 3.71 -1.76
N PHE A 104 -0.58 4.47 -1.47
CA PHE A 104 0.27 4.19 -0.32
C PHE A 104 -0.53 4.23 0.99
N SER A 105 -1.35 5.26 1.16
CA SER A 105 -2.20 5.41 2.35
C SER A 105 -3.19 4.25 2.49
N LEU A 106 -3.81 3.82 1.39
CA LEU A 106 -4.75 2.69 1.40
C LEU A 106 -4.06 1.34 1.63
N ILE A 107 -2.92 1.08 0.97
CA ILE A 107 -2.16 -0.16 1.12
C ILE A 107 -1.69 -0.31 2.58
N LEU A 108 -1.20 0.77 3.17
CA LEU A 108 -0.83 0.77 4.59
C LEU A 108 -2.04 0.48 5.49
N GLY A 109 -3.18 1.14 5.26
CA GLY A 109 -4.40 0.89 6.03
C GLY A 109 -4.85 -0.57 5.95
N LEU A 110 -4.95 -1.11 4.72
CA LEU A 110 -5.33 -2.50 4.48
C LEU A 110 -4.37 -3.49 5.17
N GLY A 111 -3.06 -3.28 5.06
CA GLY A 111 -2.07 -4.16 5.69
C GLY A 111 -2.11 -4.14 7.22
N VAL A 112 -2.44 -2.99 7.82
CA VAL A 112 -2.58 -2.87 9.29
C VAL A 112 -3.83 -3.58 9.79
N ASP A 113 -4.98 -3.36 9.14
CA ASP A 113 -6.27 -3.92 9.55
C ASP A 113 -6.22 -5.45 9.63
N TYR A 114 -5.56 -6.08 8.66
CA TYR A 114 -5.45 -7.53 8.60
C TYR A 114 -4.50 -8.14 9.62
N ASN A 115 -3.31 -7.54 9.77
CA ASN A 115 -2.35 -7.98 10.77
C ASN A 115 -2.94 -7.88 12.18
N ILE A 116 -3.67 -6.81 12.46
CA ILE A 116 -4.29 -6.62 13.77
C ILE A 116 -5.42 -7.61 14.00
N PHE A 117 -6.32 -7.81 13.02
CA PHE A 117 -7.41 -8.75 13.19
C PHE A 117 -6.92 -10.17 13.49
N LEU A 118 -5.88 -10.62 12.79
CA LEU A 118 -5.27 -11.93 13.03
C LEU A 118 -4.60 -11.99 14.41
N ILE A 119 -3.72 -11.04 14.72
CA ILE A 119 -2.95 -11.06 15.97
C ILE A 119 -3.86 -10.91 17.19
N MET A 120 -4.90 -10.07 17.11
CA MET A 120 -5.88 -9.93 18.20
C MET A 120 -6.58 -11.25 18.50
N ARG A 121 -6.90 -12.05 17.47
CA ARG A 121 -7.48 -13.38 17.67
C ARG A 121 -6.48 -14.37 18.27
N VAL A 122 -5.22 -14.33 17.85
CA VAL A 122 -4.15 -15.14 18.46
C VAL A 122 -3.99 -14.80 19.95
N ILE A 123 -3.98 -13.51 20.30
CA ILE A 123 -3.89 -13.04 21.69
C ILE A 123 -5.09 -13.51 22.51
N GLU A 124 -6.28 -13.55 21.93
CA GLU A 124 -7.49 -14.07 22.58
C GLU A 124 -7.34 -15.56 22.93
N PHE A 125 -6.90 -16.39 21.99
CA PHE A 125 -6.66 -17.82 22.26
C PHE A 125 -5.53 -18.04 23.26
N ARG A 126 -4.47 -17.22 23.21
CA ARG A 126 -3.35 -17.29 24.15
C ARG A 126 -3.77 -16.98 25.60
N LYS A 127 -4.85 -16.24 25.82
CA LYS A 127 -5.41 -15.99 27.16
C LYS A 127 -6.23 -17.18 27.70
N THR A 128 -6.51 -18.18 26.88
CA THR A 128 -7.26 -19.35 27.32
C THR A 128 -6.35 -20.28 28.14
N PRO A 129 -6.76 -20.69 29.35
CA PRO A 129 -5.93 -21.55 30.20
C PRO A 129 -5.59 -22.88 29.52
N GLY A 130 -4.32 -23.29 29.58
CA GLY A 130 -3.87 -24.58 29.06
C GLY A 130 -3.51 -24.62 27.57
N ILE A 131 -3.59 -23.48 26.85
CA ILE A 131 -3.19 -23.38 25.44
C ILE A 131 -1.73 -22.89 25.33
N THR A 132 -0.91 -23.59 24.55
CA THR A 132 0.46 -23.15 24.22
C THR A 132 0.48 -22.01 23.20
N ASP A 133 1.57 -21.23 23.13
CA ASP A 133 1.68 -20.14 22.14
C ASP A 133 1.52 -20.65 20.69
N THR A 134 2.05 -21.83 20.38
CA THR A 134 1.89 -22.49 19.07
C THR A 134 0.44 -22.87 18.77
N GLU A 135 -0.29 -23.40 19.74
CA GLU A 135 -1.70 -23.73 19.57
C GLU A 135 -2.56 -22.48 19.42
N ALA A 136 -2.24 -21.41 20.15
CA ALA A 136 -2.94 -20.13 20.03
C ALA A 136 -2.78 -19.52 18.63
N VAL A 137 -1.57 -19.60 18.04
CA VAL A 137 -1.31 -19.17 16.66
C VAL A 137 -2.10 -20.03 15.66
N ALA A 138 -2.06 -21.35 15.79
CA ALA A 138 -2.77 -22.27 14.90
C ALA A 138 -4.31 -22.11 14.98
N LEU A 139 -4.85 -21.91 16.18
CA LEU A 139 -6.27 -21.65 16.39
C LEU A 139 -6.69 -20.28 15.86
N GLY A 140 -5.87 -19.26 16.08
CA GLY A 140 -6.08 -17.93 15.50
C GLY A 140 -6.19 -18.01 13.98
N LEU A 141 -5.16 -18.58 13.34
CA LEU A 141 -5.10 -18.71 11.88
C LEU A 141 -6.25 -19.56 11.31
N SER A 142 -6.55 -20.71 11.91
CA SER A 142 -7.63 -21.60 11.41
C SER A 142 -9.02 -20.99 11.52
N LYS A 143 -9.28 -20.16 12.55
CA LYS A 143 -10.59 -19.55 12.77
C LYS A 143 -10.77 -18.24 12.00
N THR A 144 -9.71 -17.46 11.79
CA THR A 144 -9.82 -16.19 11.04
C THR A 144 -9.53 -16.35 9.56
N GLY A 145 -8.71 -17.34 9.18
CA GLY A 145 -8.28 -17.57 7.80
C GLY A 145 -9.43 -17.52 6.79
N PRO A 146 -10.49 -18.35 6.93
CA PRO A 146 -11.59 -18.37 5.97
C PRO A 146 -12.32 -17.02 5.81
N ILE A 147 -12.54 -16.31 6.92
CA ILE A 147 -13.23 -15.00 6.90
C ILE A 147 -12.39 -14.00 6.13
N ILE A 148 -11.08 -13.96 6.41
CA ILE A 148 -10.24 -12.96 5.78
C ILE A 148 -9.92 -13.32 4.34
N THR A 149 -9.73 -14.60 4.00
CA THR A 149 -9.60 -15.04 2.61
C THR A 149 -10.85 -14.71 1.81
N ALA A 150 -12.05 -14.88 2.38
CA ALA A 150 -13.29 -14.48 1.71
C ALA A 150 -13.34 -12.96 1.45
N ALA A 151 -12.98 -12.14 2.44
CA ALA A 151 -12.88 -10.69 2.27
C ALA A 151 -11.82 -10.30 1.22
N GLY A 152 -10.66 -10.96 1.25
CA GLY A 152 -9.58 -10.80 0.28
C GLY A 152 -10.05 -11.11 -1.14
N CYS A 153 -10.74 -12.23 -1.37
CA CYS A 153 -11.30 -12.58 -2.67
C CYS A 153 -12.26 -11.51 -3.20
N ILE A 154 -13.14 -10.98 -2.35
CA ILE A 154 -14.07 -9.91 -2.73
C ILE A 154 -13.31 -8.65 -3.16
N MET A 155 -12.29 -8.26 -2.40
CA MET A 155 -11.47 -7.09 -2.73
C MET A 155 -10.60 -7.30 -3.98
N VAL A 156 -10.05 -8.51 -4.19
CA VAL A 156 -9.31 -8.86 -5.42
C VAL A 156 -10.21 -8.67 -6.63
N VAL A 157 -11.47 -9.13 -6.57
CA VAL A 157 -12.44 -8.92 -7.66
C VAL A 157 -12.78 -7.43 -7.80
N ALA A 158 -13.02 -6.72 -6.70
CA ALA A 158 -13.38 -5.31 -6.72
C ALA A 158 -12.25 -4.44 -7.29
N PHE A 159 -11.03 -4.53 -6.76
CA PHE A 159 -9.88 -3.76 -7.25
C PHE A 159 -9.39 -4.26 -8.61
N GLY A 160 -9.46 -5.57 -8.86
CA GLY A 160 -9.18 -6.13 -10.17
C GLY A 160 -10.12 -5.59 -11.26
N SER A 161 -11.37 -5.26 -10.93
CA SER A 161 -12.28 -4.64 -11.90
C SER A 161 -11.81 -3.26 -12.38
N LEU A 162 -11.05 -2.50 -11.56
CA LEU A 162 -10.51 -1.21 -11.96
C LEU A 162 -9.44 -1.34 -13.05
N LEU A 163 -8.80 -2.50 -13.21
CA LEU A 163 -7.84 -2.78 -14.28
C LEU A 163 -8.47 -2.75 -15.68
N LEU A 164 -9.78 -2.97 -15.76
CA LEU A 164 -10.54 -2.86 -17.02
C LEU A 164 -10.85 -1.42 -17.40
N SER A 165 -10.56 -0.45 -16.51
CA SER A 165 -10.80 0.96 -16.80
C SER A 165 -9.86 1.46 -17.90
N SER A 166 -10.42 2.23 -18.85
CA SER A 166 -9.65 2.99 -19.83
C SER A 166 -9.00 4.25 -19.24
N LEU A 167 -9.41 4.64 -18.02
CA LEU A 167 -8.85 5.80 -17.34
C LEU A 167 -7.58 5.37 -16.59
N THR A 168 -6.43 5.87 -17.03
CA THR A 168 -5.11 5.43 -16.56
C THR A 168 -4.95 5.55 -15.04
N ILE A 169 -5.46 6.62 -14.43
CA ILE A 169 -5.42 6.80 -12.97
C ILE A 169 -6.14 5.65 -12.26
N LEU A 170 -7.35 5.28 -12.70
CA LEU A 170 -8.12 4.17 -12.11
C LEU A 170 -7.43 2.82 -12.35
N ASN A 171 -6.86 2.61 -13.54
CA ASN A 171 -6.14 1.40 -13.86
C ASN A 171 -4.90 1.22 -12.96
N GLN A 172 -4.06 2.26 -12.82
CA GLN A 172 -2.89 2.24 -11.94
C GLN A 172 -3.28 2.01 -10.47
N PHE A 173 -4.36 2.65 -10.02
CA PHE A 173 -4.91 2.44 -8.69
C PHE A 173 -5.38 1.00 -8.49
N GLY A 174 -6.09 0.46 -9.48
CA GLY A 174 -6.56 -0.90 -9.51
C GLY A 174 -5.41 -1.90 -9.39
N LEU A 175 -4.32 -1.71 -10.14
CA LEU A 175 -3.16 -2.60 -10.10
C LEU A 175 -2.50 -2.61 -8.73
N LEU A 176 -2.23 -1.43 -8.17
CA LEU A 176 -1.58 -1.28 -6.88
C LEU A 176 -2.40 -1.95 -5.76
N LEU A 177 -3.70 -1.70 -5.71
CA LEU A 177 -4.58 -2.27 -4.68
C LEU A 177 -4.85 -3.76 -4.90
N PHE A 178 -5.00 -4.20 -6.14
CA PHE A 178 -5.14 -5.61 -6.49
C PHE A 178 -3.93 -6.42 -6.02
N LEU A 179 -2.72 -5.95 -6.36
CA LEU A 179 -1.48 -6.59 -5.93
C LEU A 179 -1.32 -6.54 -4.41
N ALA A 180 -1.69 -5.43 -3.77
CA ALA A 180 -1.62 -5.29 -2.33
C ALA A 180 -2.46 -6.35 -1.60
N VAL A 181 -3.71 -6.50 -2.00
CA VAL A 181 -4.59 -7.49 -1.40
C VAL A 181 -4.12 -8.91 -1.71
N LEU A 182 -3.65 -9.17 -2.94
CA LEU A 182 -3.19 -10.49 -3.33
C LEU A 182 -1.96 -10.92 -2.51
N VAL A 183 -0.99 -10.01 -2.34
CA VAL A 183 0.20 -10.26 -1.51
C VAL A 183 -0.19 -10.43 -0.04
N ASP A 184 -1.04 -9.56 0.52
CA ASP A 184 -1.43 -9.65 1.94
C ASP A 184 -2.26 -10.91 2.26
N THR A 185 -3.19 -11.28 1.37
CA THR A 185 -4.09 -12.41 1.57
C THR A 185 -3.39 -13.75 1.37
N PHE A 186 -2.49 -13.84 0.39
CA PHE A 186 -1.89 -15.12 -0.01
C PHE A 186 -0.43 -15.27 0.38
N ALA A 187 0.40 -14.23 0.25
CA ALA A 187 1.84 -14.36 0.54
C ALA A 187 2.16 -14.09 2.02
N VAL A 188 1.56 -13.06 2.62
CA VAL A 188 1.89 -12.68 4.02
C VAL A 188 1.30 -13.66 5.04
N ARG A 189 0.19 -14.35 4.74
CA ARG A 189 -0.46 -15.28 5.69
C ARG A 189 -0.09 -16.73 5.56
N THR A 190 0.47 -17.14 4.43
CA THR A 190 0.96 -18.51 4.27
C THR A 190 2.33 -18.71 4.91
N VAL A 191 2.99 -17.61 5.31
CA VAL A 191 4.22 -17.53 6.10
C VAL A 191 3.86 -17.34 7.58
#